data_AF-A0AAD5JQK1-F1
#
_entry.id   AF-A0AAD5JQK1-F1
#
_cell.length_a   1.000
_cell.length_b   1.000
_cell.length_c   1.000
_cell.angle_alpha   90.00
_cell.angle_beta   90.00
_cell.angle_gamma   90.00
#
_symmetry.space_group_name_H-M   'P 1'
#
loop_
_entity.id
_entity.type
_entity.pdbx_description
1 polymer ?
#
loop_
_entity_poly.entity_id
_entity_poly.type
_entity_poly.pdbx_seq_one_letter_code
_entity_poly.pdbx_strand_id
1 'polypeptide(L)'
;MDEGMNESLGQPESIDTKEFKSNEQKFREFIYGEEALRISPTEPYCLHRPIRRGHFNVSQHYPVQQVLEDLFAIWDWILTDKLHIPLSERNLYYAILVVPETFDNREIKEMLSIMLRDLCFSSAVVHQEGHAAVFGNGLSAACIVNMGAQVNKDLTKQTFRTLFIASNFQHENMKNSCFII
;
A
#
# COMPACT_ATOMS: atom_id res chain seq x y z
N MET A 1 18.45 58.55 -37.35
CA MET A 1 19.79 57.97 -37.54
C MET A 1 20.75 58.92 -36.86
N ASP A 2 21.07 58.68 -35.59
CA ASP A 2 22.44 58.34 -35.18
C ASP A 2 22.41 57.90 -33.71
N GLU A 3 23.02 56.74 -33.45
CA GLU A 3 23.33 56.22 -32.12
C GLU A 3 24.76 56.67 -31.75
N GLY A 4 25.05 56.85 -30.47
CA GLY A 4 26.45 57.02 -30.03
C GLY A 4 26.59 57.29 -28.53
N MET A 5 26.84 56.21 -27.77
CA MET A 5 27.17 56.17 -26.34
C MET A 5 28.48 56.91 -25.98
N ASN A 6 28.58 57.43 -24.74
CA ASN A 6 29.80 57.29 -23.93
C ASN A 6 29.48 57.11 -22.43
N GLU A 7 30.34 56.35 -21.76
CA GLU A 7 30.34 55.92 -20.35
C GLU A 7 30.83 57.08 -19.43
N SER A 8 30.56 57.18 -18.11
CA SER A 8 30.82 56.21 -17.04
C SER A 8 30.58 56.85 -15.64
N LEU A 9 30.59 55.99 -14.60
CA LEU A 9 30.96 56.19 -13.17
C LEU A 9 29.90 56.53 -12.09
N GLY A 10 29.74 55.60 -11.14
CA GLY A 10 29.45 55.89 -9.72
C GLY A 10 28.29 55.11 -9.04
N GLN A 11 28.58 54.00 -8.34
CA GLN A 11 27.75 53.36 -7.29
C GLN A 11 27.69 54.23 -6.00
N PRO A 12 26.95 53.91 -4.90
CA PRO A 12 26.13 52.71 -4.59
C PRO A 12 24.76 53.02 -3.93
N GLU A 13 23.87 52.03 -3.84
CA GLU A 13 23.16 51.77 -2.56
C GLU A 13 22.60 50.34 -2.55
N SER A 14 23.10 49.57 -1.59
CA SER A 14 22.81 48.18 -1.33
C SER A 14 21.41 47.99 -0.73
N ILE A 15 20.55 47.23 -1.41
CA ILE A 15 19.45 46.55 -0.74
C ILE A 15 19.84 45.08 -0.64
N ASP A 16 20.25 44.73 0.58
CA ASP A 16 20.51 43.39 1.07
C ASP A 16 19.20 42.58 1.02
N THR A 17 18.86 42.08 -0.18
CA THR A 17 17.80 41.09 -0.31
C THR A 17 18.38 39.78 0.21
N LYS A 18 18.24 39.57 1.52
CA LYS A 18 18.42 38.29 2.18
C LYS A 18 17.83 37.20 1.28
N GLU A 19 18.69 36.38 0.72
CA GLU A 19 18.30 35.10 0.13
C GLU A 19 17.51 34.35 1.19
N PHE A 20 16.19 34.30 1.02
CA PHE A 20 15.38 33.28 1.65
C PHE A 20 15.85 31.97 1.03
N LYS A 21 16.81 31.31 1.69
CA LYS A 21 17.04 29.89 1.48
C LYS A 21 15.78 29.20 1.97
N SER A 22 14.80 29.10 1.08
CA SER A 22 13.73 28.13 1.22
C SER A 22 14.43 26.79 1.37
N ASN A 23 14.46 26.27 2.60
CA ASN A 23 14.79 24.89 2.84
C ASN A 23 13.77 24.10 2.02
N GLU A 24 14.15 23.65 0.82
CA GLU A 24 13.33 22.76 0.01
C GLU A 24 13.23 21.46 0.80
N GLN A 25 12.21 21.37 1.64
CA GLN A 25 11.84 20.12 2.27
C GLN A 25 11.46 19.16 1.16
N LYS A 26 12.35 18.20 0.89
CA LYS A 26 12.13 17.18 -0.13
C LYS A 26 11.12 16.17 0.41
N PHE A 27 9.86 16.35 0.04
CA PHE A 27 8.80 15.40 0.32
C PHE A 27 8.99 14.12 -0.51
N ARG A 28 8.73 12.95 0.11
CA ARG A 28 8.66 11.67 -0.64
C ARG A 28 7.38 11.65 -1.45
N GLU A 29 7.42 11.10 -2.66
CA GLU A 29 6.23 11.01 -3.51
C GLU A 29 5.16 10.11 -2.91
N PHE A 30 5.58 8.93 -2.40
CA PHE A 30 4.69 7.97 -1.76
C PHE A 30 5.22 7.52 -0.40
N ILE A 31 4.30 7.31 0.54
CA ILE A 31 4.57 6.79 1.88
C ILE A 31 3.53 5.72 2.17
N TYR A 32 3.97 4.54 2.64
CA TYR A 32 3.12 3.38 2.88
C TYR A 32 3.17 2.92 4.34
N GLY A 33 2.21 2.07 4.73
CA GLY A 33 2.16 1.44 6.05
C GLY A 33 1.99 2.42 7.21
N GLU A 34 2.55 2.08 8.37
CA GLU A 34 2.42 2.85 9.62
C GLU A 34 3.07 4.24 9.53
N GLU A 35 4.02 4.46 8.62
CA GLU A 35 4.58 5.79 8.38
C GLU A 35 3.53 6.73 7.80
N ALA A 36 2.72 6.26 6.84
CA ALA A 36 1.64 7.05 6.24
C ALA A 36 0.57 7.45 7.27
N LEU A 37 0.32 6.58 8.26
CA LEU A 37 -0.65 6.82 9.33
C LEU A 37 -0.18 7.87 10.36
N ARG A 38 1.12 8.17 10.42
CA ARG A 38 1.72 9.13 11.35
C ARG A 38 1.88 10.53 10.75
N ILE A 39 1.59 10.71 9.46
CA ILE A 39 1.67 12.00 8.79
C ILE A 39 0.64 12.96 9.39
N SER A 40 1.07 14.17 9.72
CA SER A 40 0.17 15.21 10.22
C SER A 40 -0.83 15.62 9.13
N PRO A 41 -2.12 15.87 9.46
CA PRO A 41 -3.10 16.41 8.52
C PRO A 41 -2.72 17.77 7.90
N THR A 42 -1.72 18.46 8.47
CA THR A 42 -1.19 19.73 7.95
C THR A 42 -0.20 19.55 6.80
N GLU A 43 0.33 18.35 6.61
CA GLU A 43 1.28 18.04 5.54
C GLU A 43 0.53 17.87 4.21
N PRO A 44 1.19 18.11 3.05
CA PRO A 44 0.55 18.09 1.74
C PRO A 44 0.34 16.66 1.19
N TYR A 45 -0.16 15.75 2.02
CA TYR A 45 -0.42 14.35 1.65
C TYR A 45 -1.91 14.00 1.71
N CYS A 46 -2.36 13.22 0.72
CA CYS A 46 -3.67 12.59 0.73
C CYS A 46 -3.55 11.15 1.25
N LEU A 47 -4.30 10.83 2.30
CA LEU A 47 -4.25 9.50 2.90
C LEU A 47 -5.28 8.56 2.25
N HIS A 48 -4.80 7.62 1.44
CA HIS A 48 -5.66 6.60 0.83
C HIS A 48 -5.80 5.35 1.70
N ARG A 49 -6.97 4.71 1.56
CA ARG A 49 -7.32 3.44 2.22
C ARG A 49 -8.01 2.56 1.20
N PRO A 50 -7.28 1.68 0.49
CA PRO A 50 -7.88 0.92 -0.61
C PRO A 50 -9.00 0.00 -0.17
N ILE A 51 -8.92 -0.53 1.06
CA ILE A 51 -9.96 -1.37 1.66
C ILE A 51 -10.68 -0.59 2.76
N ARG A 52 -12.02 -0.63 2.76
CA ARG A 52 -12.87 -0.08 3.82
C ARG A 52 -14.05 -1.02 4.06
N ARG A 53 -14.33 -1.34 5.33
CA ARG A 53 -15.39 -2.27 5.75
C ARG A 53 -15.37 -3.63 5.02
N GLY A 54 -14.18 -4.13 4.72
CA GLY A 54 -14.03 -5.41 4.03
C GLY A 54 -14.46 -5.36 2.57
N HIS A 55 -14.34 -4.21 1.90
CA HIS A 55 -14.60 -4.00 0.48
C HIS A 55 -13.62 -2.99 -0.08
N PHE A 56 -13.53 -2.87 -1.41
CA PHE A 56 -12.85 -1.76 -2.06
C PHE A 56 -13.48 -0.41 -1.64
N ASN A 57 -12.66 0.55 -1.24
CA ASN A 57 -13.09 1.87 -0.80
C ASN A 57 -13.41 2.79 -1.99
N VAL A 58 -14.30 2.35 -2.88
CA VAL A 58 -14.63 3.11 -4.08
C VAL A 58 -15.49 4.32 -3.72
N SER A 59 -15.12 5.49 -4.24
CA SER A 59 -15.90 6.72 -4.12
C SER A 59 -15.72 7.60 -5.37
N GLN A 60 -16.47 8.71 -5.45
CA GLN A 60 -16.34 9.67 -6.56
C GLN A 60 -14.92 10.24 -6.69
N HIS A 61 -14.17 10.32 -5.58
CA HIS A 61 -12.82 10.87 -5.54
C HIS A 61 -11.74 9.78 -5.47
N TYR A 62 -12.15 8.52 -5.42
CA TYR A 62 -11.25 7.37 -5.32
C TYR A 62 -11.82 6.22 -6.15
N PRO A 63 -11.64 6.28 -7.49
CA PRO A 63 -12.21 5.31 -8.41
C PRO A 63 -11.55 3.94 -8.24
N VAL A 64 -12.23 2.89 -8.71
CA VAL A 64 -11.74 1.50 -8.59
C VAL A 64 -10.33 1.32 -9.15
N GLN A 65 -9.98 1.98 -10.25
CA GLN A 65 -8.65 1.89 -10.83
C GLN A 65 -7.56 2.37 -9.84
N GLN A 66 -7.77 3.53 -9.21
CA GLN A 66 -6.82 4.05 -8.22
C GLN A 66 -6.76 3.14 -6.98
N VAL A 67 -7.88 2.52 -6.58
CA VAL A 67 -7.89 1.52 -5.50
C VAL A 67 -6.98 0.34 -5.84
N LEU A 68 -7.04 -0.17 -7.08
CA LEU A 68 -6.22 -1.30 -7.53
C LEU A 68 -4.74 -0.93 -7.65
N GLU A 69 -4.43 0.27 -8.18
CA GLU A 69 -3.07 0.80 -8.26
C GLU A 69 -2.44 0.95 -6.87
N ASP A 70 -3.20 1.48 -5.90
CA ASP A 70 -2.73 1.61 -4.52
C ASP A 70 -2.58 0.24 -3.83
N LEU A 71 -3.48 -0.72 -4.09
CA LEU A 71 -3.34 -2.10 -3.59
C LEU A 71 -2.06 -2.76 -4.10
N PHE A 72 -1.81 -2.66 -5.41
CA PHE A 72 -0.59 -3.15 -6.03
C PHE A 72 0.64 -2.49 -5.39
N ALA A 73 0.67 -1.16 -5.31
CA ALA A 73 1.82 -0.43 -4.78
C ALA A 73 2.13 -0.80 -3.32
N ILE A 74 1.10 -0.95 -2.48
CA ILE A 74 1.27 -1.36 -1.08
C ILE A 74 1.83 -2.78 -1.01
N TRP A 75 1.27 -3.72 -1.76
CA TRP A 75 1.78 -5.10 -1.74
C TRP A 75 3.17 -5.23 -2.34
N ASP A 76 3.47 -4.53 -3.42
CA ASP A 76 4.79 -4.48 -4.04
C ASP A 76 5.84 -3.94 -3.07
N TRP A 77 5.52 -2.86 -2.35
CA TRP A 77 6.36 -2.30 -1.28
C TRP A 77 6.57 -3.29 -0.14
N ILE A 78 5.52 -3.97 0.34
CA ILE A 78 5.69 -4.97 1.41
C ILE A 78 6.61 -6.10 0.94
N LEU A 79 6.36 -6.63 -0.26
CA LEU A 79 7.15 -7.72 -0.83
C LEU A 79 8.62 -7.33 -0.96
N THR A 80 8.89 -6.14 -1.48
CA THR A 80 10.25 -5.69 -1.78
C THR A 80 10.99 -5.19 -0.54
N ASP A 81 10.38 -4.27 0.21
CA ASP A 81 11.04 -3.55 1.30
C ASP A 81 10.94 -4.27 2.64
N LYS A 82 9.87 -5.02 2.89
CA LYS A 82 9.66 -5.71 4.18
C LYS A 82 10.06 -7.18 4.13
N LEU A 83 9.78 -7.85 3.01
CA LEU A 83 10.02 -9.28 2.87
C LEU A 83 11.25 -9.62 2.03
N HIS A 84 11.82 -8.64 1.33
CA HIS A 84 12.97 -8.83 0.45
C HIS A 84 12.74 -9.90 -0.63
N ILE A 85 11.52 -9.96 -1.17
CA ILE A 85 11.11 -10.82 -2.28
C ILE A 85 11.01 -9.97 -3.55
N PRO A 86 12.08 -9.88 -4.36
CA PRO A 86 12.07 -9.10 -5.58
C PRO A 86 11.12 -9.70 -6.62
N LEU A 87 10.63 -8.87 -7.54
CA LEU A 87 9.69 -9.29 -8.59
C LEU A 87 10.15 -10.53 -9.38
N SER A 88 11.46 -10.66 -9.62
CA SER A 88 12.07 -11.79 -10.34
C SER A 88 11.92 -13.15 -9.66
N GLU A 89 11.64 -13.17 -8.36
CA GLU A 89 11.51 -14.39 -7.57
C GLU A 89 10.07 -14.72 -7.19
N ARG A 90 9.11 -13.79 -7.40
CA ARG A 90 7.72 -13.98 -6.97
C ARG A 90 7.03 -15.15 -7.63
N ASN A 91 7.45 -15.52 -8.84
CA ASN A 91 7.00 -16.71 -9.55
C ASN A 91 7.42 -18.04 -8.90
N LEU A 92 8.27 -18.02 -7.88
CA LEU A 92 8.63 -19.20 -7.07
C LEU A 92 7.66 -19.42 -5.91
N TYR A 93 6.74 -18.49 -5.69
CA TYR A 93 5.81 -18.48 -4.56
C TYR A 93 4.37 -18.67 -4.98
N TYR A 94 3.59 -19.21 -4.04
CA TYR A 94 2.14 -19.28 -4.08
C TYR A 94 1.55 -18.22 -3.17
N ALA A 95 0.54 -17.51 -3.64
CA ALA A 95 -0.22 -16.57 -2.85
C ALA A 95 -1.50 -17.23 -2.29
N ILE A 96 -1.85 -16.94 -1.05
CA ILE A 96 -3.15 -17.26 -0.48
C ILE A 96 -3.79 -15.95 -0.04
N LEU A 97 -4.85 -15.58 -0.74
CA LEU A 97 -5.66 -14.40 -0.48
C LEU A 97 -6.75 -14.75 0.54
N VAL A 98 -6.67 -14.20 1.74
CA VAL A 98 -7.73 -14.35 2.75
C VAL A 98 -8.72 -13.20 2.61
N VAL A 99 -10.00 -13.51 2.41
CA VAL A 99 -11.06 -12.52 2.21
C VAL A 99 -12.16 -12.62 3.27
N PRO A 100 -12.81 -11.51 3.65
CA PRO A 100 -14.03 -11.54 4.44
C PRO A 100 -15.14 -12.34 3.75
N GLU A 101 -16.07 -12.89 4.53
CA GLU A 101 -17.24 -13.61 4.01
C GLU A 101 -18.14 -12.73 3.12
N THR A 102 -18.04 -11.41 3.27
CA THR A 102 -18.82 -10.43 2.50
C THR A 102 -18.18 -10.02 1.18
N PHE A 103 -16.91 -10.36 0.93
CA PHE A 103 -16.17 -9.90 -0.25
C PHE A 103 -16.77 -10.48 -1.53
N ASP A 104 -17.05 -9.63 -2.52
CA ASP A 104 -17.77 -10.09 -3.71
C ASP A 104 -16.84 -10.69 -4.79
N ASN A 105 -17.41 -11.51 -5.67
CA ASN A 105 -16.63 -12.19 -6.72
C ASN A 105 -15.95 -11.24 -7.71
N ARG A 106 -16.44 -10.00 -7.87
CA ARG A 106 -15.82 -9.03 -8.75
C ARG A 106 -14.55 -8.49 -8.10
N GLU A 107 -14.63 -8.09 -6.83
CA GLU A 107 -13.48 -7.62 -6.06
C GLU A 107 -12.42 -8.72 -5.92
N ILE A 108 -12.82 -9.97 -5.66
CA ILE A 108 -11.90 -11.13 -5.62
C ILE A 108 -11.14 -11.26 -6.94
N LYS A 109 -11.82 -11.15 -8.09
CA LYS A 109 -11.19 -11.29 -9.41
C LYS A 109 -10.16 -10.20 -9.65
N GLU A 110 -10.44 -8.96 -9.26
CA GLU A 110 -9.48 -7.86 -9.39
C GLU A 110 -8.24 -8.10 -8.49
N MET A 111 -8.43 -8.53 -7.23
CA MET A 111 -7.30 -8.85 -6.35
C MET A 111 -6.46 -10.02 -6.87
N LEU A 112 -7.10 -11.07 -7.39
CA LEU A 112 -6.40 -12.18 -8.03
C LEU A 112 -5.65 -11.74 -9.30
N SER A 113 -6.22 -10.79 -10.05
CA SER A 113 -5.53 -10.19 -11.20
C SER A 113 -4.24 -9.52 -10.77
N ILE A 114 -4.27 -8.71 -9.70
CA ILE A 114 -3.08 -8.09 -9.13
C ILE A 114 -2.04 -9.14 -8.74
N MET A 115 -2.45 -10.19 -7.99
CA MET A 115 -1.51 -11.21 -7.52
C MET A 115 -0.85 -12.01 -8.66
N LEU A 116 -1.64 -12.44 -9.64
CA LEU A 116 -1.17 -13.34 -10.68
C LEU A 116 -0.50 -12.60 -11.84
N ARG A 117 -0.99 -11.41 -12.20
CA ARG A 117 -0.52 -10.68 -13.39
C ARG A 117 0.52 -9.63 -13.03
N ASP A 118 0.24 -8.83 -12.01
CA ASP A 118 1.06 -7.65 -11.71
C ASP A 118 2.18 -8.01 -10.71
N LEU A 119 1.88 -8.82 -9.70
CA LEU A 119 2.85 -9.32 -8.72
C LEU A 119 3.53 -10.63 -9.13
N CYS A 120 3.08 -11.25 -10.23
CA CYS A 120 3.72 -12.42 -10.86
C CYS A 120 3.88 -13.66 -9.96
N PHE A 121 2.95 -13.91 -9.03
CA PHE A 121 2.92 -15.18 -8.30
C PHE A 121 2.62 -16.36 -9.23
N SER A 122 3.15 -17.55 -8.91
CA SER A 122 2.93 -18.76 -9.73
C SER A 122 1.46 -19.17 -9.77
N SER A 123 0.80 -19.09 -8.62
CA SER A 123 -0.62 -19.38 -8.45
C SER A 123 -1.12 -18.70 -7.18
N ALA A 124 -2.44 -18.52 -7.12
CA ALA A 124 -3.13 -17.87 -6.03
C ALA A 124 -4.40 -18.66 -5.64
N VAL A 125 -4.62 -18.82 -4.34
CA VAL A 125 -5.82 -19.48 -3.78
C VAL A 125 -6.56 -18.49 -2.89
N VAL A 126 -7.89 -18.55 -2.88
CA VAL A 126 -8.72 -17.70 -2.02
C VAL A 126 -9.23 -18.52 -0.83
N HIS A 127 -9.04 -18.00 0.37
CA HIS A 127 -9.61 -18.55 1.61
C HIS A 127 -10.56 -17.54 2.24
N GLN A 128 -11.66 -18.02 2.82
CA GLN A 128 -12.50 -17.19 3.67
C GLN A 128 -11.84 -17.01 5.04
N GLU A 129 -11.98 -15.81 5.61
CA GLU A 129 -11.39 -15.44 6.91
C GLU A 129 -11.82 -16.40 8.03
N GLY A 130 -13.11 -16.77 8.07
CA GLY A 130 -13.62 -17.76 9.02
C GLY A 130 -12.89 -19.11 8.91
N HIS A 131 -12.78 -19.66 7.70
CA HIS A 131 -12.07 -20.93 7.51
C HIS A 131 -10.58 -20.81 7.85
N ALA A 132 -9.91 -19.74 7.41
CA ALA A 132 -8.51 -19.50 7.71
C ALA A 132 -8.25 -19.44 9.24
N ALA A 133 -9.16 -18.83 10.00
CA ALA A 133 -9.06 -18.76 11.45
C ALA A 133 -9.25 -20.13 12.13
N VAL A 134 -10.20 -20.97 11.66
CA VAL A 134 -10.34 -22.36 12.15
C VAL A 134 -9.06 -23.16 11.90
N PHE A 135 -8.56 -23.13 10.66
CA PHE A 135 -7.35 -23.85 10.26
C PHE A 135 -6.12 -23.39 11.03
N GLY A 136 -5.93 -22.08 11.17
CA GLY A 136 -4.79 -21.50 11.92
C GLY A 136 -4.77 -21.86 13.40
N ASN A 137 -5.93 -22.18 13.99
CA ASN A 137 -6.05 -22.59 15.40
C ASN A 137 -6.12 -24.13 15.58
N GLY A 138 -6.07 -24.91 14.50
CA GLY A 138 -6.14 -26.37 14.58
C GLY A 138 -7.46 -26.92 15.10
N LEU A 139 -8.55 -26.17 14.96
CA LEU A 139 -9.89 -26.57 15.41
C LEU A 139 -10.60 -27.34 14.29
N SER A 140 -11.39 -28.37 14.64
CA SER A 140 -12.24 -29.08 13.67
C SER A 140 -13.59 -28.41 13.46
N ALA A 141 -14.06 -27.65 14.44
CA ALA A 141 -15.26 -26.82 14.41
C ALA A 141 -15.12 -25.67 15.40
N ALA A 142 -15.61 -24.48 15.04
CA ALA A 142 -15.63 -23.31 15.92
C ALA A 142 -16.75 -22.34 15.51
N CYS A 143 -17.23 -21.53 16.47
CA CYS A 143 -17.99 -20.32 16.18
C CYS A 143 -17.02 -19.14 16.13
N ILE A 144 -16.87 -18.52 14.97
CA ILE A 144 -15.94 -17.40 14.79
C ILE A 144 -16.72 -16.10 14.83
N VAL A 145 -16.36 -15.25 15.78
CA VAL A 145 -16.89 -13.89 15.88
C VAL A 145 -15.75 -12.93 15.54
N ASN A 146 -15.84 -12.33 14.36
CA ASN A 146 -14.81 -11.43 13.88
C ASN A 146 -15.02 -10.00 14.40
N MET A 147 -14.34 -9.66 15.49
CA MET A 147 -14.30 -8.30 16.02
C MET A 147 -13.24 -7.48 15.27
N GLY A 148 -13.59 -7.02 14.07
CA GLY A 148 -12.73 -6.10 13.34
C GLY A 148 -12.63 -4.74 13.98
N ALA A 149 -11.42 -4.20 14.09
CA ALA A 149 -11.23 -2.79 14.38
C ALA A 149 -11.69 -1.99 13.15
N GLN A 150 -12.94 -1.53 13.14
CA GLN A 150 -13.46 -0.47 12.27
C GLN A 150 -14.52 0.35 13.00
N VAL A 151 -14.13 0.90 14.16
CA VAL A 151 -14.98 1.82 14.92
C VAL A 151 -14.70 3.26 14.50
N ASN A 152 -15.76 4.06 14.44
CA ASN A 152 -15.89 5.30 13.68
C ASN A 152 -14.71 6.31 13.68
N LYS A 153 -14.50 6.83 12.46
CA LYS A 153 -13.90 8.09 12.01
C LYS A 153 -12.42 8.43 12.25
N ASP A 154 -11.82 8.24 13.42
CA ASP A 154 -10.51 8.92 13.63
C ASP A 154 -9.36 8.05 14.16
N LEU A 155 -9.59 6.76 14.45
CA LEU A 155 -8.51 5.89 14.92
C LEU A 155 -8.76 4.45 14.51
N THR A 156 -8.44 4.10 13.28
CA THR A 156 -8.47 2.70 12.87
C THR A 156 -7.20 2.36 12.10
N LYS A 157 -6.37 1.52 12.71
CA LYS A 157 -5.38 0.74 11.98
C LYS A 157 -6.16 -0.16 11.04
N GLN A 158 -6.23 0.24 9.77
CA GLN A 158 -6.77 -0.60 8.71
C GLN A 158 -5.76 -1.74 8.50
N THR A 159 -5.88 -2.79 9.31
CA THR A 159 -5.07 -3.99 9.17
C THR A 159 -5.41 -4.64 7.84
N PHE A 160 -4.42 -4.85 6.97
CA PHE A 160 -4.62 -5.64 5.77
C PHE A 160 -4.84 -7.08 6.25
N ARG A 161 -6.04 -7.61 6.06
CA ARG A 161 -6.35 -8.95 6.58
C ARG A 161 -5.69 -9.99 5.69
N THR A 162 -4.44 -10.27 6.03
CA THR A 162 -3.58 -11.41 5.72
C THR A 162 -3.49 -11.87 4.26
N LEU A 163 -2.46 -11.42 3.53
CA LEU A 163 -1.92 -12.15 2.37
C LEU A 163 -0.87 -13.14 2.88
N PHE A 164 -1.10 -14.43 2.67
CA PHE A 164 -0.12 -15.47 2.99
C PHE A 164 0.69 -15.81 1.75
N ILE A 165 2.00 -15.89 1.90
CA ILE A 165 2.91 -16.28 0.81
C ILE A 165 3.61 -17.55 1.25
N ALA A 166 3.50 -18.61 0.44
CA ALA A 166 4.16 -19.88 0.70
C ALA A 166 5.15 -20.20 -0.43
N SER A 167 6.40 -20.53 -0.08
CA SER A 167 7.32 -21.18 -1.02
C SER A 167 7.17 -22.70 -0.92
N ASN A 168 7.08 -23.41 -2.04
CA ASN A 168 7.03 -24.87 -2.15
C ASN A 168 5.86 -25.54 -1.39
N PHE A 169 4.73 -25.71 -2.09
CA PHE A 169 3.59 -26.51 -1.64
C PHE A 169 3.90 -28.03 -1.75
N GLN A 170 4.87 -28.50 -0.98
CA GLN A 170 5.09 -29.93 -0.70
C GLN A 170 4.67 -30.16 0.75
N HIS A 171 3.88 -31.21 0.96
CA HIS A 171 3.09 -31.55 2.17
C HIS A 171 3.86 -31.61 3.52
N GLU A 172 5.15 -31.28 3.56
CA GLU A 172 6.02 -31.39 4.74
C GLU A 172 6.87 -30.17 5.11
N ASN A 173 6.87 -29.04 4.37
CA ASN A 173 7.70 -27.88 4.76
C ASN A 173 7.00 -26.53 4.62
N MET A 174 6.10 -26.23 5.56
CA MET A 174 5.53 -24.89 5.78
C MET A 174 6.54 -23.89 6.40
N LYS A 175 7.85 -24.11 6.19
CA LYS A 175 8.94 -23.40 6.89
C LYS A 175 9.21 -21.98 6.37
N ASN A 176 8.67 -21.64 5.21
CA ASN A 176 8.89 -20.35 4.53
C ASN A 176 7.54 -19.64 4.24
N SER A 177 6.57 -19.76 5.14
CA SER A 177 5.30 -19.04 5.01
C SER A 177 5.45 -17.64 5.58
N CYS A 178 5.34 -16.63 4.73
CA CYS A 178 5.32 -15.23 5.15
C CYS A 178 3.88 -14.73 5.29
N PHE A 179 3.60 -14.07 6.40
CA PHE A 179 2.30 -13.50 6.73
C PHE A 179 2.37 -11.99 6.49
N ILE A 180 1.60 -11.47 5.53
CA ILE A 180 1.43 -10.03 5.32
C ILE A 180 0.13 -9.61 5.98
N ILE A 181 0.22 -9.10 7.21
CA ILE A 181 -0.87 -8.46 7.99
C ILE A 181 -0.85 -6.93 7.77
#